data_AF-A0A6J1WT66-F1
#
_entry.id   AF-A0A6J1WT66-F1
#
_cell.length_a   1.000
_cell.length_b   1.000
_cell.length_c   1.000
_cell.angle_alpha   90.00
_cell.angle_beta   90.00
_cell.angle_gamma   90.00
#
_symmetry.space_group_name_H-M   'P 1'
#
loop_
_entity.id
_entity.type
_entity.pdbx_description
1 polymer ?
#
loop_
_entity_poly.entity_id
_entity_poly.type
_entity_poly.pdbx_seq_one_letter_code
_entity_poly.pdbx_strand_id
1 'polypeptide(L)'
;MSNLTTDGKICIERELSIIEANNDFENIVTRFYIEETCKWIIDNHYTKVCLQFPDDLLGVSVVIYEEIKKRVDADIYILGDTSYASCCVDTVAASHVQGDAVVHYGHTCFSKSNLPVFIVLPQRDLNVEATINNLHNNFNSDENISLCLFYDTEFEHCKDELSKYWYQKYPKSYIAYVEQNEAPRRFLGRVVKDVEGEIYPIETLKNCICIHIGSRGQTLFNYTISVAAKEWYSLDPDSGKVEHKDETSWFKRRHFLVEKCKDANVIGILVCKLAGNQTKDIISRMKQLCRVNGKKSYIVSVGKPNVAKLANFPEIDIYVMIACPENDLYSSRDFYKPIVYPFELEVALNSNREPYFANHVTDYDELLPGNRHYCEINKVEEGTDVSLITGKIRETKVGVHNDTSTELSEKQNWALENIGQNLQERTWRGLEQKLGETEVKKAEEGRGGIPLQYSNEPVKQNVKM
;
A
#
# COMPACT_ATOMS: atom_id res chain seq x y z
N MET A 1 10.61 -17.22 23.13
CA MET A 1 11.75 -16.46 22.56
C MET A 1 11.44 -16.25 21.09
N SER A 2 10.93 -15.08 20.73
CA SER A 2 10.64 -14.69 19.35
C SER A 2 11.94 -14.25 18.68
N ASN A 3 12.34 -14.93 17.61
CA ASN A 3 13.49 -14.54 16.80
C ASN A 3 13.20 -13.19 16.13
N LEU A 4 13.79 -12.13 16.68
CA LEU A 4 13.71 -10.73 16.23
C LEU A 4 14.62 -10.42 15.03
N THR A 5 15.09 -11.42 14.29
CA THR A 5 16.12 -11.28 13.25
C THR A 5 15.58 -11.67 11.87
N THR A 6 14.67 -10.88 11.34
CA THR A 6 14.43 -10.81 9.88
C THR A 6 14.82 -9.42 9.37
N ASP A 7 16.02 -9.00 9.76
CA ASP A 7 16.64 -7.75 9.34
C ASP A 7 17.27 -7.96 7.95
N GLY A 8 16.51 -7.72 6.88
CA GLY A 8 16.98 -7.79 5.48
C GLY A 8 17.31 -9.20 4.95
N LYS A 9 17.54 -10.18 5.83
CA LYS A 9 17.87 -11.58 5.49
C LYS A 9 16.84 -12.19 4.54
N ILE A 10 15.55 -11.91 4.76
CA ILE A 10 14.48 -12.34 3.84
C ILE A 10 14.68 -11.77 2.44
N CYS A 11 15.10 -10.51 2.27
CA CYS A 11 15.37 -9.95 0.94
C CYS A 11 16.62 -10.55 0.29
N ILE A 12 17.63 -10.93 1.08
CA ILE A 12 18.88 -11.52 0.59
C ILE A 12 18.71 -13.01 0.25
N GLU A 13 17.91 -13.73 1.05
CA GLU A 13 17.66 -15.17 0.92
C GLU A 13 16.37 -15.48 0.15
N ARG A 14 15.69 -14.46 -0.40
CA ARG A 14 14.51 -14.67 -1.24
C ARG A 14 14.94 -15.38 -2.50
N GLU A 15 14.67 -16.68 -2.57
CA GLU A 15 14.71 -17.41 -3.82
C GLU A 15 13.50 -16.97 -4.65
N LEU A 16 13.77 -16.24 -5.73
CA LEU A 16 12.78 -15.89 -6.73
C LEU A 16 12.78 -16.99 -7.81
N SER A 17 11.59 -17.39 -8.24
CA SER A 17 11.45 -18.19 -9.47
C SER A 17 11.77 -17.27 -10.65
N ILE A 18 13.06 -17.20 -11.01
CA ILE A 18 13.51 -16.43 -12.16
C ILE A 18 12.95 -17.11 -13.41
N ILE A 19 12.16 -16.39 -14.19
CA ILE A 19 11.80 -16.84 -15.53
C ILE A 19 13.07 -16.73 -16.37
N GLU A 20 13.69 -17.87 -16.72
CA GLU A 20 14.88 -17.88 -17.56
C GLU A 20 14.53 -17.25 -18.91
N ALA A 21 15.26 -16.20 -19.28
CA ALA A 21 15.02 -15.42 -20.51
C ALA A 21 15.13 -16.24 -21.81
N ASN A 22 15.62 -17.48 -21.74
CA ASN A 22 16.07 -18.23 -22.90
C ASN A 22 15.04 -19.21 -23.50
N ASN A 23 13.90 -19.51 -22.88
CA ASN A 23 12.99 -20.52 -23.44
C ASN A 23 11.46 -20.23 -23.42
N ASP A 24 10.94 -19.23 -22.70
CA ASP A 24 9.47 -19.07 -22.54
C ASP A 24 8.84 -17.80 -23.16
N PHE A 25 9.63 -16.95 -23.83
CA PHE A 25 9.11 -15.72 -24.45
C PHE A 25 9.23 -15.77 -25.98
N GLU A 26 8.52 -16.70 -26.64
CA GLU A 26 8.53 -16.86 -28.11
C GLU A 26 8.22 -15.56 -28.87
N ASN A 27 7.59 -14.56 -28.24
CA ASN A 27 7.46 -13.21 -28.78
C ASN A 27 7.45 -12.12 -27.69
N ILE A 28 8.65 -11.69 -27.26
CA ILE A 28 8.83 -10.62 -26.26
C ILE A 28 8.17 -9.29 -26.69
N VAL A 29 8.14 -9.01 -28.00
CA VAL A 29 7.60 -7.77 -28.56
C VAL A 29 6.10 -7.67 -28.28
N THR A 30 5.35 -8.73 -28.60
CA THR A 30 3.90 -8.78 -28.38
C THR A 30 3.55 -8.92 -26.91
N ARG A 31 4.24 -9.80 -26.16
CA ARG A 31 3.90 -10.06 -24.75
C ARG A 31 4.06 -8.84 -23.85
N PHE A 32 5.07 -8.01 -24.12
CA PHE A 32 5.38 -6.82 -23.32
C PHE A 32 4.97 -5.51 -24.00
N TYR A 33 4.11 -5.57 -25.03
CA TYR A 33 3.55 -4.40 -25.72
C TYR A 33 4.63 -3.39 -26.12
N ILE A 34 5.73 -3.88 -26.71
CA ILE A 34 6.91 -3.06 -27.00
C ILE A 34 6.59 -2.01 -28.07
N GLU A 35 5.81 -2.37 -29.09
CA GLU A 35 5.47 -1.44 -30.17
C GLU A 35 4.57 -0.31 -29.68
N GLU A 36 3.59 -0.63 -28.84
CA GLU A 36 2.69 0.32 -28.21
C GLU A 36 3.45 1.23 -27.24
N THR A 37 4.38 0.67 -26.48
CA THR A 37 5.29 1.44 -25.62
C THR A 37 6.11 2.43 -26.45
N CYS A 38 6.72 1.98 -27.55
CA CYS A 38 7.52 2.84 -28.43
C CYS A 38 6.66 3.96 -29.05
N LYS A 39 5.47 3.61 -29.55
CA LYS A 39 4.52 4.58 -30.10
C LYS A 39 4.12 5.62 -29.06
N TRP A 40 3.80 5.19 -27.84
CA TRP A 40 3.46 6.10 -26.75
C TRP A 40 4.60 7.06 -26.39
N ILE A 41 5.86 6.59 -26.41
CA ILE A 41 7.04 7.44 -26.19
C ILE A 41 7.17 8.50 -27.30
N ILE A 42 7.06 8.07 -28.56
CA ILE A 42 7.24 8.94 -29.74
C ILE A 42 6.12 9.98 -29.83
N ASP A 43 4.85 9.54 -29.70
CA ASP A 43 3.67 10.40 -29.86
C ASP A 43 3.61 11.52 -28.80
N ASN A 44 4.20 11.29 -27.61
CA ASN A 44 4.26 12.28 -26.53
C ASN A 44 5.59 13.03 -26.44
N HIS A 45 6.54 12.75 -27.34
CA HIS A 45 7.86 13.39 -27.39
C HIS A 45 8.66 13.29 -26.07
N TYR A 46 8.57 12.16 -25.37
CA TYR A 46 9.37 11.95 -24.15
C TYR A 46 10.84 11.74 -24.48
N THR A 47 11.73 12.40 -23.74
CA THR A 47 13.18 12.35 -23.99
C THR A 47 13.91 11.45 -23.00
N LYS A 48 13.41 11.34 -21.76
CA LYS A 48 13.94 10.47 -20.71
C LYS A 48 12.83 9.58 -20.16
N VAL A 49 12.94 8.27 -20.36
CA VAL A 49 11.90 7.30 -19.99
C VAL A 49 12.47 6.27 -19.02
N CYS A 50 11.77 6.05 -17.90
CA CYS A 50 12.16 5.07 -16.90
C CYS A 50 11.36 3.77 -17.10
N LEU A 51 12.02 2.62 -17.11
CA LEU A 51 11.41 1.29 -17.13
C LEU A 51 11.43 0.71 -15.71
N GLN A 52 10.26 0.37 -15.18
CA GLN A 52 10.12 -0.23 -13.86
C GLN A 52 9.62 -1.67 -13.99
N PHE A 53 10.32 -2.61 -13.37
CA PHE A 53 9.98 -4.02 -13.38
C PHE A 53 9.78 -4.56 -11.96
N PRO A 54 8.90 -5.55 -11.75
CA PRO A 54 8.91 -6.36 -10.53
C PRO A 54 10.15 -7.25 -10.51
N ASP A 55 10.52 -7.73 -9.32
CA ASP A 55 11.73 -8.55 -9.12
C ASP A 55 11.79 -9.74 -10.10
N ASP A 56 10.66 -10.42 -10.32
CA ASP A 56 10.55 -11.60 -11.18
C ASP A 56 10.77 -11.30 -12.68
N LEU A 57 10.63 -10.04 -13.11
CA LEU A 57 10.85 -9.60 -14.50
C LEU A 57 12.20 -8.89 -14.70
N LEU A 58 13.03 -8.74 -13.65
CA LEU A 58 14.35 -8.12 -13.80
C LEU A 58 15.26 -8.90 -14.76
N GLY A 59 15.12 -10.22 -14.84
CA GLY A 59 15.89 -11.07 -15.75
C GLY A 59 15.69 -10.74 -17.24
N VAL A 60 14.51 -10.24 -17.62
CA VAL A 60 14.18 -9.87 -19.02
C VAL A 60 14.30 -8.38 -19.31
N SER A 61 14.56 -7.56 -18.28
CA SER A 61 14.59 -6.09 -18.38
C SER A 61 15.57 -5.58 -19.43
N VAL A 62 16.74 -6.21 -19.57
CA VAL A 62 17.79 -5.82 -20.54
C VAL A 62 17.32 -6.05 -21.97
N VAL A 63 16.65 -7.18 -22.24
CA VAL A 63 16.16 -7.50 -23.59
C VAL A 63 15.06 -6.51 -23.99
N ILE A 64 14.13 -6.22 -23.08
CA ILE A 64 13.06 -5.22 -23.27
C ILE A 64 13.67 -3.83 -23.54
N TYR A 65 14.67 -3.44 -22.74
CA TYR A 65 15.40 -2.18 -22.92
C TYR A 65 16.03 -2.08 -24.33
N GLU A 66 16.73 -3.13 -24.78
CA GLU A 66 17.37 -3.13 -26.10
C GLU A 66 16.35 -3.02 -27.23
N GLU A 67 15.22 -3.73 -27.13
CA GLU A 67 14.17 -3.68 -28.15
C GLU A 67 13.50 -2.30 -28.24
N ILE A 68 13.25 -1.63 -27.11
CA ILE A 68 12.70 -0.28 -27.10
C ILE A 68 13.74 0.70 -27.65
N LYS A 69 15.00 0.62 -27.19
CA LYS A 69 16.08 1.54 -27.60
C LYS A 69 16.38 1.49 -29.10
N LYS A 70 16.17 0.34 -29.76
CA LYS A 70 16.29 0.22 -31.23
C LYS A 70 15.23 1.03 -31.99
N ARG A 71 14.09 1.33 -31.36
CA ARG A 71 12.90 1.91 -32.01
C ARG A 71 12.65 3.37 -31.62
N VAL A 72 13.21 3.84 -30.51
CA VAL A 72 13.01 5.21 -30.02
C VAL A 72 14.33 5.94 -29.80
N ASP A 73 14.37 7.22 -30.16
CA ASP A 73 15.48 8.12 -29.85
C ASP A 73 15.20 8.87 -28.53
N ALA A 74 15.22 8.10 -27.43
CA ALA A 74 15.06 8.62 -26.07
C ALA A 74 16.08 7.96 -25.13
N ASP A 75 16.50 8.65 -24.09
CA ASP A 75 17.30 8.09 -23.00
C ASP A 75 16.41 7.20 -22.13
N ILE A 76 16.80 5.93 -22.00
CA ILE A 76 16.00 4.93 -21.28
C ILE A 76 16.77 4.52 -20.03
N TYR A 77 16.09 4.42 -18.89
CA TYR A 77 16.69 4.04 -17.61
C TYR A 77 15.91 2.88 -16.98
N ILE A 78 16.58 1.79 -16.63
CA ILE A 78 15.95 0.73 -15.83
C ILE A 78 16.01 1.15 -14.35
N LEU A 79 14.86 1.20 -13.68
CA LEU A 79 14.79 1.46 -12.25
C LEU A 79 15.14 0.18 -11.48
N GLY A 80 16.29 0.20 -10.81
CA GLY A 80 16.80 -0.95 -10.05
C GLY A 80 16.29 -1.04 -8.61
N ASP A 81 15.61 -0.02 -8.10
CA ASP A 81 14.97 -0.05 -6.79
C ASP A 81 13.52 -0.50 -6.99
N THR A 82 13.18 -1.70 -6.54
CA THR A 82 11.78 -2.10 -6.51
C THR A 82 11.12 -1.39 -5.33
N SER A 83 10.30 -0.39 -5.66
CA SER A 83 9.39 0.26 -4.71
C SER A 83 8.74 -0.78 -3.80
N TYR A 84 8.52 -0.40 -2.53
CA TYR A 84 8.17 -1.29 -1.40
C TYR A 84 7.05 -2.31 -1.66
N ALA A 85 6.18 -2.01 -2.63
CA ALA A 85 5.31 -2.95 -3.30
C ALA A 85 5.56 -2.83 -4.81
N SER A 86 5.75 -3.95 -5.50
CA SER A 86 5.98 -4.01 -6.94
C SER A 86 4.85 -3.39 -7.76
N CYS A 87 3.65 -3.26 -7.17
CA CYS A 87 2.47 -2.70 -7.81
C CYS A 87 2.45 -1.16 -7.91
N CYS A 88 3.36 -0.48 -7.22
CA CYS A 88 3.39 0.97 -7.16
C CYS A 88 4.39 1.55 -8.16
N VAL A 89 3.97 2.58 -8.89
CA VAL A 89 4.89 3.38 -9.71
C VAL A 89 5.88 4.12 -8.82
N ASP A 90 7.18 4.00 -9.11
CA ASP A 90 8.27 4.67 -8.41
C ASP A 90 8.60 6.03 -9.02
N THR A 91 7.84 7.04 -8.63
CA THR A 91 8.06 8.41 -9.10
C THR A 91 9.31 9.04 -8.50
N VAL A 92 9.80 8.56 -7.35
CA VAL A 92 10.96 9.15 -6.67
C VAL A 92 12.24 8.75 -7.39
N ALA A 93 12.42 7.46 -7.69
CA ALA A 93 13.54 6.96 -8.46
C ALA A 93 13.56 7.58 -9.87
N ALA A 94 12.39 7.68 -10.53
CA ALA A 94 12.28 8.37 -11.81
C ALA A 94 12.66 9.85 -11.73
N SER A 95 12.30 10.54 -10.63
CA SER A 95 12.65 11.96 -10.42
C SER A 95 14.16 12.17 -10.24
N HIS A 96 14.90 11.22 -9.67
CA HIS A 96 16.36 11.34 -9.51
C HIS A 96 17.12 11.41 -10.84
N VAL A 97 16.59 10.80 -11.89
CA VAL A 97 17.14 10.88 -13.25
C VAL A 97 16.46 11.95 -14.11
N GLN A 98 15.55 12.73 -13.52
CA GLN A 98 14.69 13.69 -14.23
C GLN A 98 13.94 13.03 -15.38
N GLY A 99 13.38 11.85 -15.14
CA GLY A 99 12.57 11.12 -16.13
C GLY A 99 11.26 11.85 -16.43
N ASP A 100 10.93 11.94 -17.72
CA ASP A 100 9.70 12.56 -18.22
C ASP A 100 8.49 11.63 -18.05
N ALA A 101 8.74 10.32 -18.07
CA ALA A 101 7.71 9.28 -18.10
C ALA A 101 8.20 7.97 -17.48
N VAL A 102 7.27 7.12 -17.04
CA VAL A 102 7.55 5.78 -16.53
C VAL A 102 6.77 4.72 -17.31
N VAL A 103 7.43 3.65 -17.75
CA VAL A 103 6.80 2.43 -18.23
C VAL A 103 6.84 1.42 -17.09
N HIS A 104 5.67 1.04 -16.59
CA HIS A 104 5.52 0.17 -15.43
C HIS A 104 5.06 -1.22 -15.89
N TYR A 105 5.91 -2.21 -15.73
CA TYR A 105 5.63 -3.60 -16.07
C TYR A 105 5.07 -4.37 -14.88
N GLY A 106 4.13 -5.28 -15.14
CA GLY A 106 3.62 -6.22 -14.15
C GLY A 106 2.33 -5.75 -13.46
N HIS A 107 2.07 -6.34 -12.30
CA HIS A 107 0.89 -6.03 -11.49
C HIS A 107 0.93 -4.57 -11.04
N THR A 108 -0.24 -3.91 -10.92
CA THR A 108 -0.32 -2.50 -10.56
C THR A 108 -1.53 -2.22 -9.68
N CYS A 109 -1.35 -1.33 -8.71
CA CYS A 109 -2.41 -0.85 -7.84
C CYS A 109 -3.19 0.32 -8.45
N PHE A 110 -2.80 0.77 -9.66
CA PHE A 110 -3.35 1.92 -10.38
C PHE A 110 -3.46 3.22 -9.56
N SER A 111 -2.61 3.38 -8.55
CA SER A 111 -2.53 4.60 -7.75
C SER A 111 -2.03 5.77 -8.60
N LYS A 112 -2.59 6.97 -8.34
CA LYS A 112 -2.21 8.22 -9.03
C LYS A 112 -0.70 8.49 -8.93
N SER A 113 -0.13 8.93 -10.06
CA SER A 113 1.28 9.31 -10.23
C SER A 113 1.38 10.77 -10.67
N ASN A 114 2.49 11.43 -10.31
CA ASN A 114 2.81 12.78 -10.78
C ASN A 114 3.50 12.80 -12.16
N LEU A 115 3.95 11.63 -12.63
CA LEU A 115 4.55 11.45 -13.95
C LEU A 115 3.57 10.67 -14.84
N PRO A 116 3.53 10.93 -16.16
CA PRO A 116 2.89 10.05 -17.12
C PRO A 116 3.39 8.61 -16.98
N VAL A 117 2.45 7.67 -16.96
CA VAL A 117 2.75 6.25 -16.79
C VAL A 117 2.10 5.45 -17.92
N PHE A 118 2.89 4.61 -18.57
CA PHE A 118 2.38 3.55 -19.43
C PHE A 118 2.43 2.23 -18.68
N ILE A 119 1.28 1.57 -18.52
CA ILE A 119 1.17 0.34 -17.75
C ILE A 119 1.16 -0.86 -18.70
N VAL A 120 2.11 -1.78 -18.50
CA VAL A 120 2.19 -3.04 -19.22
C VAL A 120 1.79 -4.16 -18.28
N LEU A 121 0.54 -4.60 -18.39
CA LEU A 121 -0.03 -5.66 -17.56
C LEU A 121 0.54 -7.04 -17.91
N PRO A 122 0.64 -7.96 -16.94
CA PRO A 122 1.04 -9.33 -17.20
C PRO A 122 0.02 -10.01 -18.14
N GLN A 123 0.48 -11.02 -18.87
CA GLN A 123 -0.38 -11.86 -19.71
C GLN A 123 -0.27 -13.30 -19.25
N ARG A 124 -1.42 -13.87 -18.89
CA ARG A 124 -1.53 -15.28 -18.51
C ARG A 124 -2.65 -15.94 -19.31
N ASP A 125 -2.34 -17.04 -19.96
CA ASP A 125 -3.32 -17.77 -20.76
C ASP A 125 -4.50 -18.24 -19.90
N LEU A 126 -5.71 -18.08 -20.45
CA LEU A 126 -6.96 -18.49 -19.83
C LEU A 126 -7.82 -19.23 -20.84
N ASN A 127 -8.24 -20.44 -20.50
CA ASN A 127 -9.30 -21.10 -21.24
C ASN A 127 -10.65 -20.49 -20.84
N VAL A 128 -11.04 -19.42 -21.55
CA VAL A 128 -12.24 -18.63 -21.26
C VAL A 128 -13.49 -19.50 -21.29
N GLU A 129 -13.67 -20.32 -22.32
CA GLU A 129 -14.86 -21.15 -22.47
C GLU A 129 -15.02 -22.14 -21.30
N ALA A 130 -13.96 -22.89 -20.96
CA ALA A 130 -13.99 -23.83 -19.83
C ALA A 130 -14.26 -23.11 -18.51
N THR A 131 -13.65 -21.94 -18.30
CA THR A 131 -13.78 -21.12 -17.10
C THR A 131 -15.23 -20.65 -16.91
N ILE A 132 -15.84 -20.06 -17.94
CA ILE A 132 -17.22 -19.57 -17.88
C ILE A 132 -18.22 -20.72 -17.75
N ASN A 133 -17.97 -21.87 -18.39
CA ASN A 133 -18.81 -23.06 -18.21
C ASN A 133 -18.74 -23.62 -16.78
N ASN A 134 -17.57 -23.58 -16.13
CA ASN A 134 -17.44 -23.94 -14.73
C ASN A 134 -18.27 -23.01 -13.83
N LEU A 135 -18.18 -21.68 -14.04
CA LEU A 135 -19.03 -20.72 -13.32
C LEU A 135 -20.52 -21.01 -13.53
N HIS A 136 -20.92 -21.30 -14.76
CA HIS A 136 -22.30 -21.65 -15.09
C HIS A 136 -22.84 -22.87 -14.33
N ASN A 137 -21.99 -23.87 -14.10
CA ASN A 137 -22.37 -25.05 -13.32
C ASN A 137 -22.55 -24.76 -11.82
N ASN A 138 -21.95 -23.68 -11.30
CA ASN A 138 -22.01 -23.30 -9.89
C ASN A 138 -23.06 -22.22 -9.60
N PHE A 139 -23.38 -21.36 -10.58
CA PHE A 139 -24.26 -20.21 -10.42
C PHE A 139 -25.40 -20.23 -11.45
N ASN A 140 -26.61 -20.56 -10.98
CA ASN A 140 -27.83 -20.56 -11.81
C ASN A 140 -28.41 -19.15 -11.96
N SER A 141 -28.87 -18.82 -13.16
CA SER A 141 -29.40 -17.50 -13.55
C SER A 141 -30.84 -17.22 -13.08
N ASP A 142 -31.40 -18.02 -12.18
CA ASP A 142 -32.86 -18.17 -12.01
C ASP A 142 -33.48 -17.45 -10.80
N GLU A 143 -32.79 -16.47 -10.22
CA GLU A 143 -33.35 -15.66 -9.12
C GLU A 143 -33.14 -14.17 -9.37
N ASN A 144 -33.88 -13.31 -8.67
CA ASN A 144 -33.83 -11.83 -8.68
C ASN A 144 -32.44 -11.22 -8.35
N ILE A 145 -31.36 -11.99 -8.45
CA ILE A 145 -30.00 -11.66 -8.03
C ILE A 145 -29.15 -11.50 -9.29
N SER A 146 -28.60 -10.31 -9.49
CA SER A 146 -27.65 -10.05 -10.58
C SER A 146 -26.27 -10.61 -10.24
N LEU A 147 -25.52 -11.04 -11.26
CA LEU A 147 -24.12 -11.45 -11.11
C LEU A 147 -23.20 -10.31 -11.54
N CYS A 148 -22.02 -10.22 -10.94
CA CYS A 148 -20.95 -9.34 -11.40
C CYS A 148 -19.63 -10.12 -11.48
N LEU A 149 -18.98 -10.08 -12.64
CA LEU A 149 -17.69 -10.73 -12.86
C LEU A 149 -16.54 -9.75 -12.65
N PHE A 150 -15.57 -10.17 -11.86
CA PHE A 150 -14.25 -9.58 -11.73
C PHE A 150 -13.22 -10.57 -12.29
N TYR A 151 -12.11 -10.07 -12.82
CA TYR A 151 -11.02 -10.90 -13.33
C TYR A 151 -9.68 -10.24 -13.03
N ASP A 152 -8.65 -11.02 -12.69
CA ASP A 152 -7.31 -10.48 -12.45
C ASP A 152 -6.77 -9.72 -13.67
N THR A 153 -5.91 -8.72 -13.43
CA THR A 153 -5.33 -7.89 -14.50
C THR A 153 -4.52 -8.70 -15.52
N GLU A 154 -4.07 -9.90 -15.15
CA GLU A 154 -3.36 -10.83 -16.04
C GLU A 154 -4.21 -11.35 -17.21
N PHE A 155 -5.55 -11.27 -17.09
CA PHE A 155 -6.52 -11.68 -18.10
C PHE A 155 -7.08 -10.49 -18.91
N GLU A 156 -6.54 -9.28 -18.73
CA GLU A 156 -7.01 -8.09 -19.45
C GLU A 156 -6.89 -8.25 -20.98
N HIS A 157 -5.86 -8.97 -21.44
CA HIS A 157 -5.63 -9.24 -22.86
C HIS A 157 -6.73 -10.09 -23.52
N CYS A 158 -7.46 -10.91 -22.75
CA CYS A 158 -8.57 -11.75 -23.24
C CYS A 158 -9.96 -11.26 -22.79
N LYS A 159 -10.08 -10.00 -22.33
CA LYS A 159 -11.34 -9.43 -21.81
C LYS A 159 -12.49 -9.44 -22.82
N ASP A 160 -12.21 -9.28 -24.11
CA ASP A 160 -13.23 -9.22 -25.16
C ASP A 160 -13.86 -10.60 -25.38
N GLU A 161 -13.03 -11.65 -25.33
CA GLU A 161 -13.51 -13.03 -25.35
C GLU A 161 -14.27 -13.37 -24.06
N LEU A 162 -13.70 -13.02 -22.91
CA LEU A 162 -14.30 -13.24 -21.59
C LEU A 162 -15.67 -12.58 -21.45
N SER A 163 -15.80 -11.32 -21.88
CA SER A 163 -17.07 -10.59 -21.88
C SER A 163 -18.10 -11.22 -22.80
N LYS A 164 -17.70 -11.61 -24.02
CA LYS A 164 -18.57 -12.28 -24.98
C LYS A 164 -19.16 -13.57 -24.40
N TYR A 165 -18.32 -14.47 -23.86
CA TYR A 165 -18.79 -15.73 -23.28
C TYR A 165 -19.61 -15.51 -22.00
N TRP A 166 -19.22 -14.55 -21.17
CA TRP A 166 -19.95 -14.22 -19.94
C TRP A 166 -21.37 -13.73 -20.23
N TYR A 167 -21.55 -12.71 -21.08
CA TYR A 167 -22.87 -12.16 -21.40
C TYR A 167 -23.75 -13.12 -22.21
N GLN A 168 -23.17 -14.08 -22.94
CA GLN A 168 -23.94 -15.17 -23.57
C GLN A 168 -24.65 -16.05 -22.54
N LYS A 169 -24.00 -16.33 -21.39
CA LYS A 169 -24.59 -17.12 -20.30
C LYS A 169 -25.41 -16.27 -19.32
N TYR A 170 -25.02 -15.01 -19.14
CA TYR A 170 -25.56 -14.10 -18.15
C TYR A 170 -25.88 -12.72 -18.76
N PRO A 171 -26.95 -12.57 -19.55
CA PRO A 171 -27.24 -11.32 -20.26
C PRO A 171 -27.63 -10.14 -19.35
N LYS A 172 -28.14 -10.42 -18.14
CA LYS A 172 -28.54 -9.40 -17.14
C LYS A 172 -27.54 -9.29 -15.99
N SER A 173 -26.26 -9.24 -16.33
CA SER A 173 -25.15 -9.22 -15.39
C SER A 173 -24.21 -8.06 -15.67
N TYR A 174 -23.19 -7.92 -14.84
CA TYR A 174 -22.17 -6.89 -14.96
C TYR A 174 -20.78 -7.49 -15.05
N ILE A 175 -19.83 -6.72 -15.56
CA ILE A 175 -18.41 -7.00 -15.47
C ILE A 175 -17.70 -5.76 -14.93
N ALA A 176 -16.79 -5.97 -13.97
CA ALA A 176 -15.89 -4.96 -13.46
C ALA A 176 -14.60 -4.94 -14.30
N TYR A 177 -14.59 -4.09 -15.33
CA TYR A 177 -13.47 -3.95 -16.26
C TYR A 177 -12.31 -3.18 -15.64
N VAL A 178 -11.08 -3.51 -16.02
CA VAL A 178 -9.91 -2.70 -15.70
C VAL A 178 -10.03 -1.34 -16.40
N GLU A 179 -9.78 -0.27 -15.65
CA GLU A 179 -9.74 1.10 -16.12
C GLU A 179 -8.43 1.74 -15.66
N GLN A 180 -7.50 1.84 -16.61
CA GLN A 180 -6.16 2.34 -16.36
C GLN A 180 -6.13 3.87 -16.22
N ASN A 181 -7.03 4.56 -16.91
CA ASN A 181 -7.11 6.01 -16.88
C ASN A 181 -8.00 6.50 -15.75
N GLU A 182 -7.86 7.76 -15.35
CA GLU A 182 -8.85 8.34 -14.44
C GLU A 182 -10.19 8.50 -15.13
N ALA A 183 -11.24 7.96 -14.50
CA ALA A 183 -12.58 7.97 -15.01
C ALA A 183 -13.59 8.21 -13.88
N PRO A 184 -14.75 8.86 -14.16
CA PRO A 184 -15.82 8.95 -13.19
C PRO A 184 -16.26 7.56 -12.72
N ARG A 185 -16.57 7.42 -11.42
CA ARG A 185 -17.01 6.16 -10.80
C ARG A 185 -15.97 5.04 -10.80
N ARG A 186 -14.71 5.32 -11.18
CA ARG A 186 -13.60 4.39 -11.05
C ARG A 186 -13.34 4.07 -9.57
N PHE A 187 -13.05 2.81 -9.28
CA PHE A 187 -12.67 2.33 -7.95
C PHE A 187 -11.66 1.21 -8.07
N LEU A 188 -10.59 1.23 -7.25
CA LEU A 188 -9.55 0.20 -7.25
C LEU A 188 -9.10 -0.24 -8.66
N GLY A 189 -8.97 0.74 -9.57
CA GLY A 189 -8.59 0.50 -10.97
C GLY A 189 -9.66 -0.11 -11.87
N ARG A 190 -10.95 -0.03 -11.51
CA ARG A 190 -12.06 -0.63 -12.27
C ARG A 190 -13.27 0.26 -12.45
N VAL A 191 -14.07 -0.07 -13.46
CA VAL A 191 -15.42 0.45 -13.69
C VAL A 191 -16.40 -0.71 -13.96
N VAL A 192 -17.63 -0.60 -13.48
CA VAL A 192 -18.67 -1.62 -13.66
C VAL A 192 -19.47 -1.30 -14.91
N LYS A 193 -19.60 -2.26 -15.83
CA LYS A 193 -20.37 -2.10 -17.06
C LYS A 193 -21.34 -3.27 -17.31
N ASP A 194 -22.46 -2.99 -17.97
CA ASP A 194 -23.37 -4.00 -18.53
C ASP A 194 -22.95 -4.41 -19.95
N VAL A 195 -23.80 -5.19 -20.62
CA VAL A 195 -23.55 -5.71 -21.98
C VAL A 195 -23.61 -4.61 -23.05
N GLU A 196 -24.39 -3.54 -22.81
CA GLU A 196 -24.45 -2.35 -23.66
C GLU A 196 -23.24 -1.42 -23.47
N GLY A 197 -22.45 -1.62 -22.41
CA GLY A 197 -21.27 -0.83 -22.08
C GLY A 197 -21.56 0.39 -21.20
N GLU A 198 -22.78 0.49 -20.67
CA GLU A 198 -23.19 1.57 -19.76
C GLU A 198 -22.47 1.43 -18.41
N ILE A 199 -22.02 2.56 -17.84
CA ILE A 199 -21.24 2.57 -16.61
C ILE A 199 -22.16 2.71 -15.39
N TYR A 200 -22.09 1.75 -14.48
CA TYR A 200 -22.88 1.72 -13.25
C TYR A 200 -22.07 2.17 -12.02
N PRO A 201 -22.75 2.76 -11.01
CA PRO A 201 -22.11 3.06 -9.73
C PRO A 201 -21.81 1.78 -8.94
N ILE A 202 -20.82 1.83 -8.04
CA ILE A 202 -20.37 0.68 -7.23
C ILE A 202 -21.50 0.11 -6.36
N GLU A 203 -22.45 0.94 -5.95
CA GLU A 203 -23.57 0.59 -5.09
C GLU A 203 -24.52 -0.43 -5.73
N THR A 204 -24.54 -0.50 -7.07
CA THR A 204 -25.27 -1.54 -7.82
C THR A 204 -24.83 -2.94 -7.41
N LEU A 205 -23.57 -3.11 -7.02
CA LEU A 205 -23.00 -4.40 -6.63
C LEU A 205 -23.54 -4.92 -5.29
N LYS A 206 -24.14 -4.06 -4.45
CA LYS A 206 -24.67 -4.45 -3.12
C LYS A 206 -25.68 -5.60 -3.20
N ASN A 207 -26.44 -5.66 -4.29
CA ASN A 207 -27.44 -6.70 -4.52
C ASN A 207 -26.94 -7.82 -5.46
N CYS A 208 -25.67 -7.77 -5.87
CA CYS A 208 -25.07 -8.73 -6.78
C CYS A 208 -24.26 -9.80 -6.04
N ILE A 209 -24.22 -11.00 -6.60
CA ILE A 209 -23.16 -11.98 -6.27
C ILE A 209 -21.95 -11.63 -7.13
N CYS A 210 -20.84 -11.29 -6.48
CA CYS A 210 -19.60 -10.93 -7.14
C CYS A 210 -18.66 -12.13 -7.21
N ILE A 211 -18.13 -12.41 -8.40
CA ILE A 211 -17.27 -13.56 -8.66
C ILE A 211 -15.96 -13.06 -9.24
N HIS A 212 -14.84 -13.45 -8.65
CA HIS A 212 -13.51 -13.09 -9.12
C HIS A 212 -12.80 -14.27 -9.79
N ILE A 213 -12.37 -14.12 -11.03
CA ILE A 213 -11.49 -15.08 -11.73
C ILE A 213 -10.04 -14.68 -11.50
N GLY A 214 -9.27 -15.56 -10.86
CA GLY A 214 -7.83 -15.37 -10.71
C GLY A 214 -7.27 -15.92 -9.41
N SER A 215 -6.01 -15.60 -9.17
CA SER A 215 -5.27 -16.10 -8.03
C SER A 215 -5.77 -15.48 -6.71
N ARG A 216 -5.58 -16.19 -5.60
CA ARG A 216 -5.81 -15.60 -4.27
C ARG A 216 -4.71 -14.58 -4.01
N GLY A 217 -5.06 -13.30 -3.94
CA GLY A 217 -4.12 -12.21 -3.69
C GLY A 217 -4.73 -11.02 -2.92
N GLN A 218 -3.90 -10.02 -2.65
CA GLN A 218 -4.29 -8.80 -1.94
C GLN A 218 -5.36 -8.00 -2.71
N THR A 219 -5.33 -8.02 -4.05
CA THR A 219 -6.32 -7.36 -4.91
C THR A 219 -7.74 -7.92 -4.70
N LEU A 220 -7.89 -9.25 -4.76
CA LEU A 220 -9.16 -9.91 -4.42
C LEU A 220 -9.60 -9.58 -2.99
N PHE A 221 -8.68 -9.66 -2.03
CA PHE A 221 -8.98 -9.33 -0.64
C PHE A 221 -9.49 -7.89 -0.48
N ASN A 222 -8.89 -6.93 -1.19
CA ASN A 222 -9.35 -5.54 -1.18
C ASN A 222 -10.77 -5.41 -1.76
N TYR A 223 -11.11 -6.16 -2.81
CA TYR A 223 -12.47 -6.18 -3.34
C TYR A 223 -13.47 -6.71 -2.31
N THR A 224 -13.16 -7.82 -1.64
CA THR A 224 -14.10 -8.44 -0.68
C THR A 224 -14.38 -7.56 0.53
N ILE A 225 -13.42 -6.74 0.98
CA ILE A 225 -13.62 -5.83 2.12
C ILE A 225 -14.15 -4.44 1.73
N SER A 226 -13.81 -3.92 0.54
CA SER A 226 -14.15 -2.55 0.15
C SER A 226 -15.40 -2.43 -0.72
N VAL A 227 -15.78 -3.48 -1.42
CA VAL A 227 -16.94 -3.46 -2.33
C VAL A 227 -18.10 -4.19 -1.68
N ALA A 228 -19.19 -3.45 -1.41
CA ALA A 228 -20.42 -4.03 -0.91
C ALA A 228 -21.03 -4.97 -1.96
N ALA A 229 -21.20 -6.24 -1.59
CA ALA A 229 -21.85 -7.25 -2.42
C ALA A 229 -22.76 -8.11 -1.56
N LYS A 230 -23.69 -8.83 -2.20
CA LYS A 230 -24.52 -9.82 -1.52
C LYS A 230 -23.65 -10.98 -1.01
N GLU A 231 -22.82 -11.51 -1.91
CA GLU A 231 -21.85 -12.57 -1.62
C GLU A 231 -20.62 -12.39 -2.53
N TRP A 232 -19.48 -12.87 -2.06
CA TRP A 232 -18.22 -12.88 -2.79
C TRP A 232 -17.73 -14.31 -3.02
N TYR A 233 -17.33 -14.61 -4.25
CA TYR A 233 -16.71 -15.88 -4.62
C TYR A 233 -15.42 -15.64 -5.40
N SER A 234 -14.47 -16.58 -5.29
CA SER A 234 -13.33 -16.65 -6.20
C SER A 234 -13.33 -17.96 -6.95
N LEU A 235 -12.98 -17.90 -8.24
CA LEU A 235 -12.63 -19.04 -9.06
C LEU A 235 -11.14 -18.98 -9.37
N ASP A 236 -10.42 -20.01 -8.94
CA ASP A 236 -9.05 -20.25 -9.41
C ASP A 236 -9.11 -20.96 -10.77
N PRO A 237 -8.59 -20.36 -11.86
CA PRO A 237 -8.68 -20.92 -13.20
C PRO A 237 -7.86 -22.21 -13.37
N ASP A 238 -6.81 -22.45 -12.59
CA ASP A 238 -5.99 -23.66 -12.73
C ASP A 238 -6.65 -24.87 -12.09
N SER A 239 -7.16 -24.69 -10.86
CA SER A 239 -7.82 -25.77 -10.12
C SER A 239 -9.30 -25.91 -10.46
N GLY A 240 -9.89 -24.89 -11.10
CA GLY A 240 -11.33 -24.81 -11.35
C GLY A 240 -12.17 -24.71 -10.08
N LYS A 241 -11.55 -24.42 -8.93
CA LYS A 241 -12.21 -24.44 -7.63
C LYS A 241 -12.91 -23.11 -7.36
N VAL A 242 -14.21 -23.17 -7.08
CA VAL A 242 -15.01 -22.02 -6.62
C VAL A 242 -15.04 -22.01 -5.09
N GLU A 243 -14.76 -20.86 -4.50
CA GLU A 243 -14.72 -20.69 -3.05
C GLU A 243 -15.45 -19.41 -2.62
N HIS A 244 -16.38 -19.56 -1.67
CA HIS A 244 -17.01 -18.42 -1.01
C HIS A 244 -16.00 -17.66 -0.13
N LYS A 245 -16.11 -16.33 -0.09
CA LYS A 245 -15.24 -15.43 0.68
C LYS A 245 -16.02 -14.78 1.81
N ASP A 246 -15.52 -14.96 3.02
CA ASP A 246 -16.02 -14.30 4.21
C ASP A 246 -14.85 -13.80 5.05
N GLU A 247 -14.77 -12.48 5.20
CA GLU A 247 -13.70 -11.80 5.93
C GLU A 247 -14.12 -11.39 7.36
N THR A 248 -15.15 -12.03 7.92
CA THR A 248 -15.67 -11.73 9.27
C THR A 248 -14.57 -11.69 10.34
N SER A 249 -13.61 -12.61 10.29
CA SER A 249 -12.50 -12.66 11.27
C SER A 249 -11.59 -11.43 11.17
N TRP A 250 -11.37 -10.93 9.96
CA TRP A 250 -10.59 -9.73 9.70
C TRP A 250 -11.34 -8.49 10.18
N PHE A 251 -12.63 -8.34 9.85
CA PHE A 251 -13.45 -7.23 10.32
C PHE A 251 -13.51 -7.15 11.85
N LYS A 252 -13.69 -8.28 12.54
CA LYS A 252 -13.66 -8.33 14.02
C LYS A 252 -12.36 -7.76 14.58
N ARG A 253 -11.22 -8.11 13.98
CA ARG A 253 -9.92 -7.56 14.36
C ARG A 253 -9.84 -6.05 14.10
N ARG A 254 -10.32 -5.57 12.95
CA ARG A 254 -10.26 -4.14 12.63
C ARG A 254 -11.13 -3.30 13.58
N HIS A 255 -12.31 -3.77 13.96
CA HIS A 255 -13.13 -3.12 14.98
C HIS A 255 -12.41 -3.01 16.33
N PHE A 256 -11.69 -4.06 16.74
CA PHE A 256 -10.83 -3.98 17.92
C PHE A 256 -9.71 -2.94 17.77
N LEU A 257 -9.10 -2.81 16.58
CA LEU A 257 -8.06 -1.81 16.32
C LEU A 257 -8.60 -0.38 16.29
N VAL A 258 -9.82 -0.17 15.79
CA VAL A 258 -10.52 1.13 15.89
C VAL A 258 -10.70 1.53 17.36
N GLU A 259 -11.11 0.59 18.21
CA GLU A 259 -11.23 0.87 19.64
C GLU A 259 -9.85 1.15 20.29
N LYS A 260 -8.78 0.48 19.83
CA LYS A 260 -7.40 0.85 20.21
C LYS A 260 -7.00 2.25 19.75
N CYS A 261 -7.48 2.72 18.60
CA CYS A 261 -7.21 4.09 18.13
C CYS A 261 -7.84 5.13 19.07
N LYS A 262 -9.03 4.85 19.60
CA LYS A 262 -9.68 5.73 20.59
C LYS A 262 -8.86 5.83 21.88
N ASP A 263 -8.31 4.70 22.34
CA ASP A 263 -7.46 4.61 23.54
C ASP A 263 -6.06 5.25 23.37
N ALA A 264 -5.57 5.38 22.14
CA ALA A 264 -4.22 5.88 21.87
C ALA A 264 -4.06 7.37 22.22
N ASN A 265 -2.95 7.75 22.84
CA ASN A 265 -2.60 9.15 23.11
C ASN A 265 -1.62 9.70 22.08
N VAL A 266 -0.73 8.84 21.57
CA VAL A 266 0.30 9.19 20.59
C VAL A 266 0.12 8.35 19.33
N ILE A 267 -0.12 9.03 18.21
CA ILE A 267 -0.35 8.42 16.90
C ILE A 267 0.85 8.67 15.99
N GLY A 268 1.40 7.61 15.42
CA GLY A 268 2.44 7.68 14.39
C GLY A 268 1.81 7.69 13.01
N ILE A 269 1.89 8.80 12.28
CA ILE A 269 1.49 8.89 10.88
C ILE A 269 2.65 8.33 10.04
N LEU A 270 2.51 7.07 9.63
CA LEU A 270 3.52 6.31 8.92
C LEU A 270 3.37 6.50 7.41
N VAL A 271 4.32 7.20 6.79
CA VAL A 271 4.33 7.47 5.36
C VAL A 271 5.28 6.50 4.67
N CYS A 272 4.72 5.52 3.96
CA CYS A 272 5.49 4.47 3.26
C CYS A 272 5.78 4.83 1.81
N LYS A 273 4.99 5.74 1.22
CA LYS A 273 5.18 6.21 -0.15
C LYS A 273 4.93 7.71 -0.21
N LEU A 274 5.81 8.41 -0.93
CA LEU A 274 5.59 9.80 -1.32
C LEU A 274 4.99 9.82 -2.73
N ALA A 275 3.67 9.64 -2.84
CA ALA A 275 2.97 9.67 -4.12
C ALA A 275 1.97 10.81 -4.19
N GLY A 276 2.19 11.75 -5.09
CA GLY A 276 1.19 12.75 -5.45
C GLY A 276 0.92 13.84 -4.40
N ASN A 277 0.05 14.76 -4.78
CA ASN A 277 -0.46 15.79 -3.88
C ASN A 277 -1.40 15.19 -2.82
N GLN A 278 -2.12 14.11 -3.16
CA GLN A 278 -3.05 13.45 -2.24
C GLN A 278 -2.39 12.95 -0.93
N THR A 279 -1.12 12.53 -0.99
CA THR A 279 -0.38 12.10 0.21
C THR A 279 -0.25 13.25 1.21
N LYS A 280 -0.01 14.48 0.75
CA LYS A 280 0.10 15.65 1.63
C LYS A 280 -1.26 15.98 2.26
N ASP A 281 -2.32 15.89 1.47
CA ASP A 281 -3.68 16.20 1.91
C ASP A 281 -4.15 15.22 2.98
N ILE A 282 -3.92 13.91 2.78
CA ILE A 282 -4.28 12.90 3.79
C ILE A 282 -3.43 13.04 5.06
N ILE A 283 -2.13 13.37 4.97
CA ILE A 283 -1.30 13.66 6.16
C ILE A 283 -1.87 14.84 6.93
N SER A 284 -2.21 15.93 6.23
CA SER A 284 -2.81 17.12 6.85
C SER A 284 -4.11 16.78 7.57
N ARG A 285 -4.96 15.99 6.91
CA ARG A 285 -6.24 15.52 7.45
C ARG A 285 -6.08 14.63 8.67
N MET A 286 -5.15 13.67 8.66
CA MET A 286 -4.85 12.82 9.82
C MET A 286 -4.30 13.63 10.99
N LYS A 287 -3.46 14.64 10.73
CA LYS A 287 -2.98 15.56 11.77
C LYS A 287 -4.09 16.41 12.35
N GLN A 288 -4.99 16.95 11.52
CA GLN A 288 -6.15 17.71 11.96
C GLN A 288 -7.03 16.84 12.87
N LEU A 289 -7.32 15.61 12.46
CA LEU A 289 -8.11 14.66 13.24
C LEU A 289 -7.51 14.38 14.62
N CYS A 290 -6.18 14.15 14.67
CA CYS A 290 -5.48 13.99 15.94
C CYS A 290 -5.57 15.25 16.81
N ARG A 291 -5.37 16.43 16.21
CA ARG A 291 -5.37 17.73 16.91
C ARG A 291 -6.71 18.03 17.55
N VAL A 292 -7.83 17.86 16.82
CA VAL A 292 -9.17 18.17 17.34
C VAL A 292 -9.61 17.21 18.44
N ASN A 293 -9.01 16.01 18.50
CA ASN A 293 -9.24 15.01 19.55
C ASN A 293 -8.20 15.07 20.69
N GLY A 294 -7.35 16.09 20.73
CA GLY A 294 -6.34 16.25 21.80
C GLY A 294 -5.22 15.20 21.79
N LYS A 295 -5.02 14.49 20.67
CA LYS A 295 -3.99 13.44 20.53
C LYS A 295 -2.71 14.00 19.92
N LYS A 296 -1.56 13.50 20.38
CA LYS A 296 -0.25 13.84 19.79
C LYS A 296 -0.07 13.05 18.50
N SER A 297 0.45 13.69 17.45
CA SER A 297 0.77 13.02 16.20
C SER A 297 2.21 13.30 15.76
N TYR A 298 2.91 12.25 15.31
CA TYR A 298 4.26 12.33 14.75
C TYR A 298 4.26 11.76 13.34
N ILE A 299 4.88 12.45 12.39
CA ILE A 299 5.09 11.91 11.04
C ILE A 299 6.35 11.06 11.07
N VAL A 300 6.22 9.79 10.69
CA VAL A 300 7.32 8.85 10.53
C VAL A 300 7.39 8.49 9.06
N SER A 301 8.41 9.01 8.36
CA SER A 301 8.69 8.60 6.98
C SER A 301 9.78 7.54 7.01
N VAL A 302 9.42 6.35 6.59
CA VAL A 302 10.36 5.24 6.40
C VAL A 302 10.12 4.68 5.01
N GLY A 303 11.15 4.03 4.47
CA GLY A 303 10.98 3.24 3.27
C GLY A 303 10.12 2.00 3.52
N LYS A 304 10.70 0.80 3.41
CA LYS A 304 10.01 -0.43 3.80
C LYS A 304 9.83 -0.46 5.32
N PRO A 305 8.60 -0.40 5.86
CA PRO A 305 8.39 -0.58 7.29
C PRO A 305 8.77 -2.02 7.66
N ASN A 306 9.50 -2.16 8.76
CA ASN A 306 9.80 -3.45 9.35
C ASN A 306 9.75 -3.32 10.88
N VAL A 307 9.74 -4.47 11.56
CA VAL A 307 9.61 -4.51 13.02
C VAL A 307 10.72 -3.71 13.69
N ALA A 308 11.98 -3.86 13.24
CA ALA A 308 13.13 -3.16 13.81
C ALA A 308 13.04 -1.64 13.69
N LYS A 309 12.66 -1.11 12.52
CA LYS A 309 12.51 0.33 12.27
C LYS A 309 11.42 0.94 13.13
N LEU A 310 10.25 0.29 13.21
CA LEU A 310 9.11 0.81 13.99
C LEU A 310 9.28 0.62 15.50
N ALA A 311 10.12 -0.33 15.95
CA ALA A 311 10.44 -0.53 17.35
C ALA A 311 11.26 0.63 17.97
N ASN A 312 11.90 1.47 17.15
CA ASN A 312 12.68 2.62 17.61
C ASN A 312 11.81 3.77 18.17
N PHE A 313 10.47 3.68 18.07
CA PHE A 313 9.55 4.70 18.56
C PHE A 313 8.58 4.11 19.61
N PRO A 314 9.07 3.76 20.82
CA PRO A 314 8.25 3.13 21.86
C PRO A 314 7.12 4.04 22.37
N GLU A 315 7.27 5.36 22.22
CA GLU A 315 6.30 6.37 22.63
C GLU A 315 5.04 6.40 21.74
N ILE A 316 5.09 5.80 20.55
CA ILE A 316 3.93 5.70 19.66
C ILE A 316 3.03 4.55 20.13
N ASP A 317 1.74 4.83 20.31
CA ASP A 317 0.77 3.81 20.72
C ASP A 317 0.25 3.00 19.53
N ILE A 318 0.06 3.67 18.39
CA ILE A 318 -0.51 3.09 17.17
C ILE A 318 0.01 3.82 15.93
N TYR A 319 0.21 3.07 14.84
CA TYR A 319 0.62 3.63 13.55
C TYR A 319 -0.55 3.70 12.59
N VAL A 320 -0.75 4.86 11.97
CA VAL A 320 -1.68 5.07 10.86
C VAL A 320 -0.86 5.10 9.59
N MET A 321 -0.97 4.05 8.78
CA MET A 321 -0.14 3.88 7.59
C MET A 321 -0.81 4.50 6.37
N ILE A 322 -0.07 5.37 5.69
CA ILE A 322 -0.44 5.96 4.41
C ILE A 322 0.38 5.21 3.35
N ALA A 323 -0.28 4.25 2.69
CA ALA A 323 0.29 3.37 1.68
C ALA A 323 -0.77 3.04 0.61
N CYS A 324 -0.35 2.37 -0.46
CA CYS A 324 -1.30 1.86 -1.47
C CYS A 324 -2.23 0.80 -0.87
N PRO A 325 -3.44 0.60 -1.45
CA PRO A 325 -4.39 -0.41 -0.99
C PRO A 325 -3.84 -1.83 -1.02
N GLU A 326 -2.92 -2.12 -1.95
CA GLU A 326 -2.34 -3.45 -2.13
C GLU A 326 -1.18 -3.77 -1.17
N ASN A 327 -0.97 -2.95 -0.15
CA ASN A 327 0.01 -3.24 0.88
C ASN A 327 -0.54 -4.31 1.85
N ASP A 328 0.24 -5.34 2.14
CA ASP A 328 -0.16 -6.47 2.99
C ASP A 328 0.12 -6.26 4.49
N LEU A 329 0.91 -5.23 4.85
CA LEU A 329 1.37 -5.02 6.23
C LEU A 329 0.23 -4.74 7.21
N TYR A 330 -0.92 -4.28 6.73
CA TYR A 330 -2.11 -4.09 7.56
C TYR A 330 -2.60 -5.39 8.22
N SER A 331 -2.30 -6.54 7.60
CA SER A 331 -2.67 -7.86 8.10
C SER A 331 -1.59 -8.49 9.00
N SER A 332 -0.36 -7.97 9.00
CA SER A 332 0.73 -8.50 9.84
C SER A 332 0.42 -8.36 11.33
N ARG A 333 0.89 -9.34 12.12
CA ARG A 333 0.77 -9.38 13.59
C ARG A 333 2.13 -9.23 14.28
N ASP A 334 3.21 -9.06 13.52
CA ASP A 334 4.57 -9.11 14.02
C ASP A 334 5.04 -7.75 14.57
N PHE A 335 4.34 -6.68 14.23
CA PHE A 335 4.64 -5.34 14.70
C PHE A 335 4.27 -5.15 16.17
N TYR A 336 5.22 -4.62 16.95
CA TYR A 336 5.02 -4.34 18.38
C TYR A 336 3.88 -3.36 18.65
N LYS A 337 3.72 -2.37 17.77
CA LYS A 337 2.60 -1.43 17.77
C LYS A 337 1.69 -1.72 16.57
N PRO A 338 0.36 -1.70 16.75
CA PRO A 338 -0.57 -2.00 15.67
C PRO A 338 -0.49 -0.99 14.53
N ILE A 339 -0.80 -1.47 13.31
CA ILE A 339 -0.89 -0.66 12.10
C ILE A 339 -2.34 -0.60 11.61
N VAL A 340 -2.85 0.61 11.45
CA VAL A 340 -4.22 0.92 11.02
C VAL A 340 -4.26 1.72 9.72
N TYR A 341 -5.39 1.63 9.03
CA TYR A 341 -5.69 2.45 7.86
C TYR A 341 -6.10 3.86 8.29
N PRO A 342 -5.93 4.88 7.43
CA PRO A 342 -6.46 6.22 7.67
C PRO A 342 -7.97 6.19 7.93
N PHE A 343 -8.71 5.34 7.22
CA PHE A 343 -10.15 5.15 7.40
C PHE A 343 -10.52 4.78 8.84
N GLU A 344 -9.76 3.89 9.46
CA GLU A 344 -10.04 3.42 10.83
C GLU A 344 -9.74 4.48 11.88
N LEU A 345 -8.72 5.30 11.65
CA LEU A 345 -8.49 6.46 12.48
C LEU A 345 -9.66 7.43 12.38
N GLU A 346 -10.21 7.65 11.18
CA GLU A 346 -11.42 8.46 11.02
C GLU A 346 -12.63 7.86 11.72
N VAL A 347 -12.88 6.55 11.59
CA VAL A 347 -13.98 5.88 12.30
C VAL A 347 -13.80 6.02 13.82
N ALA A 348 -12.56 5.98 14.31
CA ALA A 348 -12.29 6.11 15.74
C ALA A 348 -12.49 7.54 16.26
N LEU A 349 -12.10 8.56 15.50
CA LEU A 349 -11.91 9.92 16.00
C LEU A 349 -12.80 10.99 15.35
N ASN A 350 -13.51 10.66 14.27
CA ASN A 350 -14.44 11.58 13.63
C ASN A 350 -15.87 11.28 14.09
N SER A 351 -16.46 12.20 14.86
CA SER A 351 -17.82 12.08 15.40
C SER A 351 -18.92 11.98 14.33
N ASN A 352 -18.64 12.41 13.09
CA ASN A 352 -19.58 12.33 11.98
C ASN A 352 -19.59 10.97 11.27
N ARG A 353 -18.66 10.06 11.61
CA ARG A 353 -18.61 8.72 11.03
C ARG A 353 -19.37 7.72 11.88
N GLU A 354 -20.03 6.78 11.20
CA GLU A 354 -20.62 5.63 11.88
C GLU A 354 -19.52 4.76 12.49
N PRO A 355 -19.62 4.39 13.78
CA PRO A 355 -18.58 3.65 14.49
C PRO A 355 -18.50 2.17 14.08
N TYR A 356 -19.54 1.64 13.43
CA TYR A 356 -19.61 0.26 12.94
C TYR A 356 -19.74 0.27 11.43
N PHE A 357 -18.82 -0.40 10.75
CA PHE A 357 -18.80 -0.44 9.29
C PHE A 357 -18.87 -1.88 8.78
N ALA A 358 -19.73 -2.09 7.78
CA ALA A 358 -19.83 -3.37 7.07
C ALA A 358 -18.82 -3.47 5.91
N ASN A 359 -18.35 -2.33 5.41
CA ASN A 359 -17.37 -2.22 4.33
C ASN A 359 -16.23 -1.31 4.76
N HIS A 360 -15.04 -1.60 4.28
CA HIS A 360 -13.81 -0.91 4.67
C HIS A 360 -13.25 -0.07 3.52
N VAL A 361 -12.72 1.11 3.81
CA VAL A 361 -12.07 1.96 2.81
C VAL A 361 -10.55 1.72 2.83
N THR A 362 -10.05 0.99 1.83
CA THR A 362 -8.63 0.64 1.69
C THR A 362 -7.82 1.73 1.01
N ASP A 363 -8.39 2.41 0.02
CA ASP A 363 -7.78 3.56 -0.64
C ASP A 363 -8.07 4.85 0.12
N TYR A 364 -7.01 5.45 0.68
CA TYR A 364 -7.13 6.68 1.46
C TYR A 364 -7.55 7.89 0.61
N ASP A 365 -7.36 7.84 -0.72
CA ASP A 365 -7.78 8.93 -1.60
C ASP A 365 -9.30 9.13 -1.51
N GLU A 366 -10.06 8.07 -1.25
CA GLU A 366 -11.52 8.12 -1.10
C GLU A 366 -11.99 8.92 0.12
N LEU A 367 -11.09 9.20 1.07
CA LEU A 367 -11.36 9.99 2.28
C LEU A 367 -11.13 11.50 2.07
N LEU A 368 -10.60 11.91 0.92
CA LEU A 368 -10.31 13.31 0.60
C LEU A 368 -11.51 14.04 0.01
N PRO A 369 -11.57 15.40 0.11
CA PRO A 369 -12.69 16.19 -0.38
C PRO A 369 -13.05 15.89 -1.85
N GLY A 370 -14.34 15.73 -2.12
CA GLY A 370 -14.87 15.44 -3.46
C GLY A 370 -14.94 13.95 -3.81
N ASN A 371 -14.39 13.06 -2.97
CA ASN A 371 -14.47 11.62 -3.16
C ASN A 371 -15.60 10.97 -2.32
N ARG A 372 -15.91 9.71 -2.63
CA ARG A 372 -17.11 8.98 -2.19
C ARG A 372 -17.27 8.86 -0.68
N HIS A 373 -16.17 8.61 0.02
CA HIS A 373 -16.18 8.38 1.46
C HIS A 373 -15.76 9.62 2.25
N TYR A 374 -15.69 10.79 1.63
CA TYR A 374 -15.35 12.03 2.32
C TYR A 374 -16.36 12.32 3.46
N CYS A 375 -15.84 12.73 4.60
CA CYS A 375 -16.64 13.11 5.76
C CYS A 375 -16.01 14.33 6.43
N GLU A 376 -16.75 15.40 6.70
CA GLU A 376 -16.20 16.59 7.35
C GLU A 376 -15.67 16.28 8.75
N ILE A 377 -14.54 16.91 9.13
CA ILE A 377 -13.99 16.80 10.49
C ILE A 377 -14.55 17.97 11.31
N ASN A 378 -15.54 17.68 12.15
CA ASN A 378 -16.10 18.67 13.06
C ASN A 378 -15.19 18.92 14.27
N LYS A 379 -15.38 20.07 14.92
CA LYS A 379 -14.84 20.29 16.27
C LYS A 379 -15.51 19.27 17.19
N VAL A 380 -14.69 18.51 17.91
CA VAL A 380 -15.17 17.51 18.86
C VAL A 380 -15.77 18.23 20.06
N GLU A 381 -16.97 17.82 20.47
CA GLU A 381 -17.56 18.27 21.74
C GLU A 381 -16.87 17.53 22.90
N GLU A 382 -16.66 18.20 24.04
CA GLU A 382 -16.12 17.53 25.22
C GLU A 382 -17.05 16.39 25.62
N GLY A 383 -16.49 15.18 25.65
CA GLY A 383 -17.22 13.96 25.88
C GLY A 383 -16.44 13.00 26.75
N THR A 384 -17.19 12.25 27.56
CA THR A 384 -16.70 11.11 28.32
C THR A 384 -17.30 9.83 27.76
N ASP A 385 -16.45 8.86 27.49
CA ASP A 385 -16.88 7.50 27.18
C ASP A 385 -16.00 6.47 27.93
N VAL A 386 -16.30 5.19 27.74
CA VAL A 386 -15.59 4.10 28.40
C VAL A 386 -14.93 3.24 27.34
N SER A 387 -13.63 2.99 27.50
CA SER A 387 -12.90 2.04 26.65
C SER A 387 -13.51 0.66 26.75
N LEU A 388 -13.93 0.11 25.61
CA LEU A 388 -14.45 -1.27 25.55
C LEU A 388 -13.33 -2.31 25.74
N ILE A 389 -12.06 -1.90 25.74
CA ILE A 389 -10.92 -2.79 25.90
C ILE A 389 -10.41 -2.78 27.35
N THR A 390 -10.27 -1.60 27.95
CA THR A 390 -9.67 -1.47 29.29
C THR A 390 -10.67 -1.14 30.38
N GLY A 391 -11.91 -0.79 30.04
CA GLY A 391 -12.93 -0.32 30.98
C GLY A 391 -12.60 1.03 31.64
N LYS A 392 -11.60 1.75 31.12
CA LYS A 392 -11.18 3.06 31.66
C LYS A 392 -12.04 4.15 31.04
N ILE A 393 -12.38 5.16 31.84
CA ILE A 393 -13.05 6.37 31.35
C ILE A 393 -12.05 7.15 30.50
N ARG A 394 -12.45 7.56 29.30
CA ARG A 394 -11.70 8.48 28.46
C ARG A 394 -12.37 9.84 28.52
N GLU A 395 -11.55 10.88 28.64
CA GLU A 395 -11.97 12.27 28.57
C GLU A 395 -11.37 12.89 27.32
N THR A 396 -12.21 13.38 26.42
CA THR A 396 -11.72 14.15 25.27
C THR A 396 -11.61 15.60 25.69
N LYS A 397 -10.42 16.00 26.17
CA LYS A 397 -10.14 17.41 26.53
C LYS A 397 -9.79 18.21 25.29
N VAL A 398 -10.67 19.11 24.89
CA VAL A 398 -10.41 20.03 23.78
C VAL A 398 -9.57 21.18 24.32
N GLY A 399 -8.31 21.26 23.89
CA GLY A 399 -7.48 22.42 24.18
C GLY A 399 -8.09 23.66 23.51
N VAL A 400 -8.78 24.51 24.26
CA VAL A 400 -9.19 25.85 23.81
C VAL A 400 -7.92 26.70 23.68
N HIS A 401 -7.23 26.60 22.54
CA HIS A 401 -6.25 27.61 22.15
C HIS A 401 -7.00 28.81 21.57
N ASN A 402 -7.47 29.69 22.45
CA ASN A 402 -7.73 31.07 22.07
C ASN A 402 -6.37 31.78 22.02
N ASP A 403 -5.87 32.07 20.81
CA ASP A 403 -4.59 32.77 20.57
C ASP A 403 -4.61 34.26 21.01
N THR A 404 -5.38 34.63 22.03
CA THR A 404 -5.48 36.01 22.55
C THR A 404 -5.40 36.15 24.07
N SER A 405 -5.23 35.06 24.83
CA SER A 405 -5.06 35.12 26.28
C SER A 405 -3.60 34.86 26.70
N THR A 406 -2.93 35.87 27.25
CA THR A 406 -1.64 35.76 27.97
C THR A 406 -1.78 35.12 29.36
N GLU A 407 -2.81 34.29 29.58
CA GLU A 407 -2.97 33.57 30.84
C GLU A 407 -2.23 32.24 30.77
N LEU A 408 -1.25 32.07 31.67
CA LEU A 408 -0.65 30.77 31.96
C LEU A 408 -1.75 29.86 32.52
N SER A 409 -2.24 28.93 31.70
CA SER A 409 -3.03 27.82 32.22
C SER A 409 -2.10 26.90 33.01
N GLU A 410 -2.40 26.76 34.30
CA GLU A 410 -1.76 25.79 35.16
C GLU A 410 -2.12 24.40 34.61
N LYS A 411 -1.15 23.69 34.02
CA LYS A 411 -1.31 22.27 33.72
C LYS A 411 -1.56 21.58 35.05
N GLN A 412 -2.82 21.27 35.33
CA GLN A 412 -3.20 20.35 36.40
C GLN A 412 -2.27 19.14 36.29
N ASN A 413 -1.47 18.95 37.34
CA ASN A 413 -0.48 17.90 37.47
C ASN A 413 -1.08 16.56 37.05
N TRP A 414 -0.88 16.16 35.78
CA TRP A 414 -0.72 14.75 35.48
C TRP A 414 0.41 14.31 36.37
N ALA A 415 0.12 13.40 37.29
CA ALA A 415 1.10 12.75 38.12
C ALA A 415 2.33 12.49 37.25
N LEU A 416 3.44 13.14 37.60
CA LEU A 416 4.78 12.90 37.09
C LEU A 416 5.26 11.52 37.54
N GLU A 417 4.42 10.49 37.40
CA GLU A 417 4.83 9.11 37.52
C GLU A 417 5.37 8.67 36.16
N ASN A 418 6.69 8.76 36.07
CA ASN A 418 7.55 7.80 35.36
C ASN A 418 7.76 7.94 33.84
N ILE A 419 7.53 9.11 33.24
CA ILE A 419 8.07 9.37 31.89
C ILE A 419 9.57 9.76 31.95
N GLY A 420 10.03 10.34 33.07
CA GLY A 420 11.43 10.73 33.28
C GLY A 420 12.33 9.64 33.86
N GLN A 421 11.81 8.71 34.68
CA GLN A 421 12.63 7.64 35.28
C GLN A 421 13.17 6.67 34.21
N ASN A 422 12.36 6.30 33.21
CA ASN A 422 12.81 5.47 32.09
C ASN A 422 13.87 6.15 31.21
N LEU A 423 13.96 7.48 31.20
CA LEU A 423 15.04 8.22 30.52
C LEU A 423 16.31 8.31 31.38
N GLN A 424 16.17 8.38 32.70
CA GLN A 424 17.29 8.36 33.65
C GLN A 424 17.93 6.97 33.79
N GLU A 425 17.15 5.90 33.58
CA GLU A 425 17.64 4.52 33.60
C GLU A 425 18.19 4.04 32.24
N ARG A 426 18.25 4.90 31.21
CA ARG A 426 18.90 4.56 29.93
C ARG A 426 20.41 4.46 30.11
N THR A 427 20.90 3.27 30.46
CA THR A 427 22.31 2.91 30.25
C THR A 427 22.52 2.57 28.78
N TRP A 428 23.28 3.40 28.07
CA TRP A 428 23.69 3.15 26.69
C TRP A 428 24.46 1.82 26.60
N ARG A 429 23.84 0.76 26.05
CA ARG A 429 24.54 -0.49 25.75
C ARG A 429 25.56 -0.25 24.64
N GLY A 430 26.83 -0.51 24.95
CA GLY A 430 27.97 -0.29 24.05
C GLY A 430 28.88 0.88 24.44
N LEU A 431 28.45 1.74 25.37
CA LEU A 431 29.26 2.80 26.00
C LEU A 431 29.40 2.56 27.52
N GLU A 432 29.17 1.34 27.97
CA GLU A 432 29.31 0.95 29.38
C GLU A 432 30.79 1.02 29.78
N GLN A 433 31.11 1.87 30.75
CA GLN A 433 32.46 1.96 31.30
C GLN A 433 32.80 0.66 32.02
N LYS A 434 33.64 -0.18 31.41
CA LYS A 434 34.16 -1.41 32.01
C LYS A 434 35.30 -1.09 33.00
N LEU A 435 34.94 -0.39 34.08
CA LEU A 435 35.87 0.01 35.15
C LEU A 435 36.51 -1.25 35.76
N GLY A 436 37.84 -1.36 35.66
CA GLY A 436 38.61 -2.48 36.19
C GLY A 436 38.83 -3.67 35.24
N GLU A 437 38.07 -3.79 34.14
CA GLU A 437 38.31 -4.83 33.12
C GLU A 437 39.19 -4.33 31.97
N THR A 438 39.31 -3.01 31.79
CA THR A 438 40.13 -2.40 30.73
C THR A 438 41.39 -1.82 31.36
N GLU A 439 42.56 -2.31 30.94
CA GLU A 439 43.84 -1.76 31.41
C GLU A 439 43.97 -0.27 31.07
N VAL A 440 44.39 0.52 32.05
CA VAL A 440 44.60 1.96 31.89
C VAL A 440 45.77 2.18 30.93
N LYS A 441 45.47 2.49 29.67
CA LYS A 441 46.46 2.96 28.70
C LYS A 441 46.58 4.49 28.78
N LYS A 442 47.80 5.00 28.59
CA LYS A 442 48.00 6.45 28.41
C LYS A 442 47.25 6.89 27.16
N ALA A 443 46.68 8.10 27.19
CA ALA A 443 46.02 8.67 26.03
C ALA A 443 47.00 8.71 24.85
N GLU A 444 46.65 8.00 23.78
CA GLU A 444 47.38 8.04 22.51
C GLU A 444 46.71 9.08 21.60
N GLU A 445 47.50 9.70 20.72
CA GLU A 445 46.98 10.65 19.75
C GLU A 445 46.03 9.93 18.78
N GLY A 446 44.79 10.43 18.69
CA GLY A 446 43.74 9.84 17.85
C GLY A 446 44.07 9.93 16.36
N ARG A 447 43.36 9.16 15.54
CA ARG A 447 43.55 9.19 14.08
C ARG A 447 43.02 10.51 13.51
N GLY A 448 43.89 11.31 12.90
CA GLY A 448 43.51 12.46 12.09
C GLY A 448 43.18 12.04 10.66
N GLY A 449 42.29 12.78 9.99
CA GLY A 449 41.98 12.60 8.57
C GLY A 449 40.50 12.74 8.22
N ILE A 450 40.21 12.60 6.92
CA ILE A 450 38.84 12.53 6.38
C ILE A 450 38.36 11.07 6.46
N PRO A 451 37.06 10.79 6.66
CA PRO A 451 36.55 9.42 6.86
C PRO A 451 36.90 8.43 5.73
N LEU A 452 37.25 8.95 4.54
CA LEU A 452 37.65 8.16 3.37
C LEU A 452 39.13 7.71 3.42
N GLN A 453 39.98 8.39 4.19
CA GLN A 453 41.41 8.07 4.31
C GLN A 453 42.03 8.73 5.55
N TYR A 454 42.35 7.94 6.57
CA TYR A 454 43.04 8.44 7.76
C TYR A 454 44.54 8.59 7.51
N SER A 455 45.18 9.58 8.15
CA SER A 455 46.61 9.88 7.97
C SER A 455 47.54 8.70 8.25
N ASN A 456 47.07 7.77 9.09
CA ASN A 456 47.85 6.65 9.60
C ASN A 456 47.40 5.30 8.99
N GLU A 457 46.61 5.34 7.92
CA GLU A 457 46.12 4.13 7.25
C GLU A 457 47.20 3.59 6.30
N PRO A 458 47.60 2.31 6.40
CA PRO A 458 48.63 1.75 5.54
C PRO A 458 48.14 1.80 4.08
N VAL A 459 48.90 2.48 3.22
CA VAL A 459 48.61 2.60 1.79
C VAL A 459 48.49 1.18 1.21
N LYS A 460 47.31 0.84 0.69
CA LYS A 460 47.06 -0.46 0.04
C LYS A 460 48.16 -0.70 -1.01
N GLN A 461 48.97 -1.74 -0.80
CA GLN A 461 49.89 -2.20 -1.83
C GLN A 461 49.07 -2.61 -3.06
N ASN A 462 49.37 -1.98 -4.20
CA ASN A 462 48.82 -2.34 -5.49
C ASN A 462 49.07 -3.83 -5.75
N VAL A 463 48.02 -4.63 -5.64
CA VAL A 463 47.99 -5.96 -6.26
C VAL A 463 48.00 -5.70 -7.76
N LYS A 464 49.14 -5.97 -8.39
CA LYS A 464 49.30 -5.90 -9.85
C LYS A 464 48.28 -6.83 -10.51
N MET A 465 47.70 -6.31 -11.60
CA MET A 465 46.77 -6.98 -12.53
C MET A 465 47.19 -8.40 -12.91
#